data_AF-A0A2D1HFU0-F1
#
_entry.id   AF-A0A2D1HFU0-F1
#
_cell.length_a   1.000
_cell.length_b   1.000
_cell.length_c   1.000
_cell.angle_alpha   90.00
_cell.angle_beta   90.00
_cell.angle_gamma   90.00
#
_symmetry.space_group_name_H-M   'P 1'
#
loop_
_entity.id
_entity.type
_entity.pdbx_description
1 polymer ?
#
loop_
_entity_poly.entity_id
_entity_poly.type
_entity_poly.pdbx_seq_one_letter_code
_entity_poly.pdbx_strand_id
1 'polypeptide(L)'
;MGNTTIPTQSYRAMESGQSKSYIIPFALLCSLFFLWAVANNLNDILLPQFQQAFTLTNFQAGLIQSAFYFGYFIIPIPAGMLMKKFSYKAGILTGLFLYACGAALFWPAAEVMNYTLFLIGLFIIAAGLGCLETAANPFVTVLGPESGGHFRLNLAQTFNSFGAIIAVVFGQSLILSNVPHQPQEVLDKMTPEQLSAWKHSLVLSVQTPYMIIVAIVLLVALLIVCTRFPSLQSDDHSDSAQSTFFASLTRLMRIRHWRWAVLAQFCYVGAQTACWSYLIRYAIEEIPGMTAGFAANYLTATMVCFFIGRFTGTWLIRRFAPHNVLAIYAFIAMLLCLLSAFSGGHVGLLALTLCSAFMSIQYPTIFSLGIKHLGQDTKYGSSFIVMTIIGGGIVTPVMGFVSDAAGNIPTAELVPALCFAIIFIFARFRSQAATN
;
A
#
# COMPACT_ATOMS: atom_id res chain seq x y z
N MET A 1 17.63 -32.14 -29.90
CA MET A 1 18.73 -31.28 -30.37
C MET A 1 18.17 -29.88 -30.51
N GLY A 2 18.58 -28.82 -29.81
CA GLY A 2 19.75 -28.63 -28.96
C GLY A 2 19.42 -28.09 -27.57
N ASN A 3 20.21 -28.55 -26.60
CA ASN A 3 20.28 -28.03 -25.25
C ASN A 3 20.94 -26.64 -25.28
N THR A 4 20.21 -25.61 -24.86
CA THR A 4 20.82 -24.35 -24.41
C THR A 4 20.99 -24.42 -22.89
N THR A 5 22.07 -25.08 -22.47
CA THR A 5 22.59 -24.98 -21.10
C THR A 5 23.03 -23.54 -20.86
N ILE A 6 22.28 -22.82 -20.03
CA ILE A 6 22.73 -21.53 -19.47
C ILE A 6 23.89 -21.86 -18.53
N PRO A 7 25.09 -21.28 -18.70
CA PRO A 7 26.19 -21.53 -17.79
C PRO A 7 25.83 -20.96 -16.42
N THR A 8 25.62 -21.86 -15.45
CA THR A 8 25.60 -21.52 -14.03
C THR A 8 26.99 -21.04 -13.63
N GLN A 9 27.23 -19.73 -13.74
CA GLN A 9 28.36 -19.12 -13.05
C GLN A 9 28.11 -19.28 -11.55
N SER A 10 28.92 -20.12 -10.92
CA SER A 10 29.07 -20.23 -9.49
C SER A 10 29.46 -18.87 -8.92
N TYR A 11 28.49 -18.13 -8.40
CA TYR A 11 28.73 -16.86 -7.71
C TYR A 11 29.43 -17.17 -6.37
N ARG A 12 30.73 -16.86 -6.30
CA ARG A 12 31.50 -16.82 -5.05
C ARG A 12 30.82 -15.86 -4.09
N ALA A 13 30.60 -16.31 -2.85
CA ALA A 13 30.27 -15.45 -1.74
C ALA A 13 31.39 -14.39 -1.59
N MET A 14 31.05 -13.11 -1.73
CA MET A 14 31.97 -12.05 -1.29
C MET A 14 32.20 -12.20 0.22
N GLU A 15 33.48 -12.21 0.57
CA GLU A 15 34.03 -12.52 1.88
C GLU A 15 33.46 -11.66 3.02
N SER A 16 33.55 -12.26 4.21
CA SER A 16 33.08 -11.82 5.52
C SER A 16 33.77 -10.57 6.08
N GLY A 17 33.64 -9.42 5.42
CA GLY A 17 34.24 -8.15 5.87
C GLY A 17 33.33 -6.92 5.93
N GLN A 18 32.15 -6.92 5.28
CA GLN A 18 31.31 -5.71 5.11
C GLN A 18 29.96 -5.71 5.85
N SER A 19 29.74 -6.60 6.82
CA SER A 19 28.39 -6.77 7.43
C SER A 19 27.87 -5.54 8.18
N LYS A 20 28.74 -4.63 8.65
CA LYS A 20 28.34 -3.43 9.40
C LYS A 20 27.80 -2.27 8.55
N SER A 21 28.06 -2.24 7.23
CA SER A 21 27.72 -1.06 6.42
C SER A 21 26.26 -0.99 5.97
N TYR A 22 25.50 -2.09 6.00
CA TYR A 22 24.11 -2.14 5.52
C TYR A 22 23.06 -1.93 6.63
N ILE A 23 23.45 -2.16 7.90
CA ILE A 23 22.51 -2.14 9.03
C ILE A 23 22.06 -0.71 9.36
N ILE A 24 22.99 0.26 9.36
CA ILE A 24 22.66 1.66 9.65
C ILE A 24 21.74 2.26 8.57
N PRO A 25 22.03 2.12 7.25
CA PRO A 25 21.10 2.57 6.22
C PRO A 25 19.74 1.88 6.26
N PHE A 26 19.69 0.60 6.66
CA PHE A 26 18.43 -0.12 6.78
C PHE A 26 17.60 0.31 8.01
N ALA A 27 18.25 0.53 9.16
CA ALA A 27 17.58 1.08 10.34
C ALA A 27 17.02 2.48 10.06
N LEU A 28 17.80 3.29 9.33
CA LEU A 28 17.34 4.59 8.85
C LEU A 28 16.16 4.45 7.88
N LEU A 29 16.20 3.52 6.91
CA LEU A 29 15.03 3.28 6.07
C LEU A 29 13.79 2.87 6.88
N CYS A 30 13.94 2.03 7.91
CA CYS A 30 12.82 1.66 8.76
C CYS A 30 12.21 2.87 9.48
N SER A 31 13.04 3.76 10.04
CA SER A 31 12.54 4.99 10.67
C SER A 31 11.91 5.94 9.64
N LEU A 32 12.45 6.00 8.43
CA LEU A 32 11.87 6.80 7.34
C LEU A 32 10.53 6.24 6.87
N PHE A 33 10.38 4.92 6.76
CA PHE A 33 9.10 4.27 6.48
C PHE A 33 8.06 4.56 7.57
N PHE A 34 8.49 4.65 8.84
CA PHE A 34 7.64 5.08 9.94
C PHE A 34 7.21 6.55 9.80
N LEU A 35 8.15 7.49 9.62
CA LEU A 35 7.83 8.93 9.44
C LEU A 35 6.90 9.14 8.24
N TRP A 36 7.21 8.48 7.13
CA TRP A 36 6.39 8.49 5.92
C TRP A 36 4.98 7.96 6.18
N ALA A 37 4.85 6.82 6.86
CA ALA A 37 3.55 6.24 7.16
C ALA A 37 2.72 7.18 8.05
N VAL A 38 3.34 7.86 9.02
CA VAL A 38 2.65 8.87 9.82
C VAL A 38 2.12 9.98 8.91
N ALA A 39 2.98 10.58 8.08
CA ALA A 39 2.59 11.67 7.17
C ALA A 39 1.48 11.27 6.19
N ASN A 40 1.55 10.07 5.61
CA ASN A 40 0.55 9.58 4.68
C ASN A 40 -0.80 9.29 5.36
N ASN A 41 -0.79 8.60 6.50
CA ASN A 41 -2.04 8.28 7.19
C ASN A 41 -2.69 9.53 7.80
N LEU A 42 -1.91 10.55 8.20
CA LEU A 42 -2.45 11.86 8.57
C LEU A 42 -3.14 12.54 7.38
N ASN A 43 -2.55 12.47 6.18
CA ASN A 43 -3.19 12.97 4.96
C ASN A 43 -4.53 12.26 4.71
N ASP A 44 -4.57 10.93 4.85
CA ASP A 44 -5.80 10.15 4.64
C ASP A 44 -6.91 10.50 5.65
N ILE A 45 -6.57 10.93 6.88
CA ILE A 45 -7.54 11.40 7.89
C ILE A 45 -8.10 12.79 7.53
N LEU A 46 -7.26 13.67 6.98
CA LEU A 46 -7.62 15.07 6.71
C LEU A 46 -8.35 15.25 5.38
N LEU A 47 -8.03 14.40 4.40
CA LEU A 47 -8.54 14.50 3.04
C LEU A 47 -10.09 14.43 2.97
N PRO A 48 -10.80 13.56 3.72
CA PRO A 48 -12.27 13.59 3.78
C PRO A 48 -12.84 14.89 4.36
N GLN A 49 -12.19 15.46 5.39
CA GLN A 49 -12.62 16.74 5.98
C GLN A 49 -12.49 17.87 4.96
N PHE A 50 -11.37 17.85 4.20
CA PHE A 50 -11.16 18.76 3.10
C PHE A 50 -12.24 18.58 2.03
N GLN A 51 -12.56 17.34 1.65
CA GLN A 51 -13.63 17.04 0.69
C GLN A 51 -15.00 17.53 1.16
N GLN A 52 -15.33 17.44 2.44
CA GLN A 52 -16.60 17.95 2.98
C GLN A 52 -16.72 19.47 2.86
N ALA A 53 -15.60 20.20 2.91
CA ALA A 53 -15.59 21.64 2.70
C ALA A 53 -16.02 22.03 1.27
N PHE A 54 -15.68 21.21 0.29
CA PHE A 54 -16.14 21.36 -1.09
C PHE A 54 -17.47 20.61 -1.22
N THR A 55 -18.57 21.30 -1.50
CA THR A 55 -19.82 20.58 -1.86
C THR A 55 -19.59 19.92 -3.22
N LEU A 56 -19.14 18.66 -3.21
CA LEU A 56 -18.72 17.93 -4.40
C LEU A 56 -19.92 17.31 -5.12
N THR A 57 -19.94 17.45 -6.43
CA THR A 57 -20.82 16.66 -7.30
C THR A 57 -20.33 15.22 -7.40
N ASN A 58 -21.22 14.29 -7.75
CA ASN A 58 -20.85 12.88 -7.98
C ASN A 58 -19.72 12.71 -9.01
N PHE A 59 -19.71 13.55 -10.06
CA PHE A 59 -18.62 13.55 -11.05
C PHE A 59 -17.28 13.96 -10.42
N GLN A 60 -17.26 14.99 -9.58
CA GLN A 60 -16.06 15.43 -8.87
C GLN A 60 -15.57 14.38 -7.88
N ALA A 61 -16.46 13.74 -7.13
CA ALA A 61 -16.10 12.61 -6.26
C ALA A 61 -15.47 11.45 -7.05
N GLY A 62 -15.99 11.16 -8.26
CA GLY A 62 -15.39 10.18 -9.17
C GLY A 62 -13.98 10.55 -9.66
N LEU A 63 -13.73 11.85 -9.92
CA LEU A 63 -12.40 12.33 -10.33
C LEU A 63 -11.35 12.21 -9.22
N ILE A 64 -11.77 12.31 -7.95
CA ILE A 64 -10.88 12.07 -6.81
C ILE A 64 -10.45 10.59 -6.79
N GLN A 65 -11.38 9.66 -7.01
CA GLN A 65 -11.03 8.24 -7.08
C GLN A 65 -10.12 7.94 -8.29
N SER A 66 -10.34 8.60 -9.43
CA SER A 66 -9.49 8.43 -10.61
C SER A 66 -8.06 8.91 -10.39
N ALA A 67 -7.82 9.88 -9.50
CA ALA A 67 -6.48 10.30 -9.12
C ALA A 67 -5.67 9.15 -8.50
N PHE A 68 -6.29 8.34 -7.61
CA PHE A 68 -5.64 7.17 -7.03
C PHE A 68 -5.30 6.12 -8.09
N TYR A 69 -6.20 5.85 -9.03
CA TYR A 69 -5.92 4.94 -10.14
C TYR A 69 -4.81 5.46 -11.06
N PHE A 70 -4.80 6.76 -11.34
CA PHE A 70 -3.71 7.39 -12.09
C PHE A 70 -2.36 7.19 -11.38
N GLY A 71 -2.29 7.50 -10.09
CA GLY A 71 -1.09 7.34 -9.28
C GLY A 71 -0.60 5.90 -9.23
N TYR A 72 -1.47 4.94 -8.96
CA TYR A 72 -1.08 3.55 -8.78
C TYR A 72 -1.00 2.72 -10.05
N PHE A 73 -1.56 3.17 -11.19
CA PHE A 73 -1.54 2.41 -12.44
C PHE A 73 -0.68 3.06 -13.54
N ILE A 74 -0.75 4.38 -13.70
CA ILE A 74 -0.03 5.07 -14.79
C ILE A 74 1.40 5.38 -14.38
N ILE A 75 1.60 5.95 -13.19
CA ILE A 75 2.91 6.44 -12.72
C ILE A 75 3.95 5.35 -12.42
N PRO A 76 3.62 4.10 -12.04
CA PRO A 76 4.64 3.08 -11.77
C PRO A 76 5.57 2.79 -12.95
N ILE A 77 5.08 2.80 -14.19
CA ILE A 77 5.92 2.56 -15.37
C ILE A 77 6.91 3.71 -15.60
N PRO A 78 6.48 4.99 -15.71
CA PRO A 78 7.37 6.14 -15.74
C PRO A 78 8.34 6.20 -14.55
N ALA A 79 7.88 5.88 -13.34
CA ALA A 79 8.74 5.82 -12.16
C ALA A 79 9.81 4.72 -12.31
N GLY A 80 9.45 3.55 -12.83
CA GLY A 80 10.38 2.48 -13.16
C GLY A 80 11.40 2.88 -14.22
N MET A 81 10.99 3.61 -15.27
CA MET A 81 11.88 4.17 -16.29
C MET A 81 12.86 5.18 -15.70
N LEU A 82 12.38 6.08 -14.83
CA LEU A 82 13.20 7.05 -14.11
C LEU A 82 14.24 6.33 -13.25
N MET A 83 13.82 5.34 -12.47
CA MET A 83 14.72 4.54 -11.64
C MET A 83 15.73 3.76 -12.48
N LYS A 84 15.32 3.24 -13.64
CA LYS A 84 16.20 2.49 -14.54
C LYS A 84 17.26 3.39 -15.16
N LYS A 85 16.92 4.64 -15.49
CA LYS A 85 17.84 5.64 -16.04
C LYS A 85 18.76 6.28 -15.00
N PHE A 86 18.29 6.44 -13.76
CA PHE A 86 19.06 7.09 -12.68
C PHE A 86 19.40 6.10 -11.56
N SER A 87 18.54 5.93 -10.57
CA SER A 87 18.71 5.00 -9.45
C SER A 87 17.42 4.86 -8.64
N TYR A 88 17.36 3.92 -7.69
CA TYR A 88 16.27 3.88 -6.71
C TYR A 88 16.18 5.17 -5.88
N LYS A 89 17.32 5.73 -5.47
CA LYS A 89 17.36 6.98 -4.69
C LYS A 89 16.72 8.13 -5.45
N ALA A 90 16.95 8.23 -6.77
CA ALA A 90 16.28 9.23 -7.60
C ALA A 90 14.76 9.05 -7.61
N GLY A 91 14.27 7.81 -7.74
CA GLY A 91 12.84 7.50 -7.66
C GLY A 91 12.22 7.91 -6.31
N ILE A 92 12.87 7.57 -5.20
CA ILE A 92 12.38 7.94 -3.85
C ILE A 92 12.33 9.47 -3.69
N LEU A 93 13.38 10.19 -4.10
CA LEU A 93 13.42 11.65 -3.98
C LEU A 93 12.38 12.34 -4.87
N THR A 94 12.19 11.87 -6.11
CA THR A 94 11.14 12.39 -6.98
C THR A 94 9.75 12.12 -6.42
N GLY A 95 9.51 10.93 -5.87
CA GLY A 95 8.24 10.59 -5.21
C GLY A 95 7.94 11.46 -3.99
N LEU A 96 8.92 11.67 -3.10
CA LEU A 96 8.78 12.56 -1.94
C LEU A 96 8.55 14.02 -2.36
N PHE A 97 9.25 14.47 -3.41
CA PHE A 97 9.07 15.82 -3.96
C PHE A 97 7.66 16.01 -4.52
N LEU A 98 7.18 15.07 -5.34
CA LEU A 98 5.80 15.10 -5.86
C LEU A 98 4.80 15.14 -4.71
N TYR A 99 4.94 14.27 -3.70
CA TYR A 99 4.04 14.26 -2.55
C TYR A 99 4.03 15.60 -1.81
N ALA A 100 5.21 16.17 -1.50
CA ALA A 100 5.33 17.46 -0.83
C ALA A 100 4.72 18.60 -1.65
N CYS A 101 4.95 18.64 -2.97
CA CYS A 101 4.35 19.62 -3.86
C CYS A 101 2.83 19.51 -3.87
N GLY A 102 2.28 18.30 -4.02
CA GLY A 102 0.84 18.09 -4.05
C GLY A 102 0.17 18.46 -2.72
N ALA A 103 0.78 18.13 -1.59
CA ALA A 103 0.30 18.53 -0.26
C ALA A 103 0.42 20.04 -0.03
N ALA A 104 1.49 20.68 -0.50
CA ALA A 104 1.63 22.14 -0.44
C ALA A 104 0.58 22.87 -1.28
N LEU A 105 0.13 22.29 -2.39
CA LEU A 105 -0.95 22.83 -3.23
C LEU A 105 -2.31 22.88 -2.52
N PHE A 106 -2.53 22.09 -1.47
CA PHE A 106 -3.78 22.14 -0.71
C PHE A 106 -3.94 23.43 0.09
N TRP A 107 -2.85 24.07 0.50
CA TRP A 107 -2.89 25.35 1.20
C TRP A 107 -3.53 26.47 0.34
N PRO A 108 -2.98 26.81 -0.85
CA PRO A 108 -3.62 27.81 -1.70
C PRO A 108 -4.98 27.35 -2.20
N ALA A 109 -5.19 26.05 -2.43
CA ALA A 109 -6.50 25.53 -2.83
C ALA A 109 -7.59 25.76 -1.76
N ALA A 110 -7.22 25.63 -0.47
CA ALA A 110 -8.08 25.95 0.66
C ALA A 110 -8.37 27.45 0.74
N GLU A 111 -7.35 28.29 0.67
CA GLU A 111 -7.49 29.74 0.82
C GLU A 111 -8.39 30.36 -0.25
N VAL A 112 -8.25 29.92 -1.51
CA VAL A 112 -9.10 30.40 -2.61
C VAL A 112 -10.34 29.55 -2.85
N MET A 113 -10.60 28.54 -2.00
CA MET A 113 -11.70 27.58 -2.15
C MET A 113 -11.83 27.02 -3.57
N ASN A 114 -10.71 26.67 -4.19
CA ASN A 114 -10.66 26.21 -5.59
C ASN A 114 -10.49 24.69 -5.69
N TYR A 115 -11.57 24.01 -6.05
CA TYR A 115 -11.61 22.57 -6.25
C TYR A 115 -10.61 22.06 -7.30
N THR A 116 -10.44 22.78 -8.42
CA THR A 116 -9.54 22.34 -9.49
C THR A 116 -8.09 22.32 -9.03
N LEU A 117 -7.69 23.33 -8.24
CA LEU A 117 -6.34 23.39 -7.67
C LEU A 117 -6.11 22.26 -6.66
N PHE A 118 -7.13 21.96 -5.84
CA PHE A 118 -7.13 20.79 -4.96
C PHE A 118 -6.99 19.48 -5.75
N LEU A 119 -7.76 19.31 -6.82
CA LEU A 119 -7.72 18.12 -7.65
C LEU A 119 -6.33 17.93 -8.28
N ILE A 120 -5.73 19.00 -8.82
CA ILE A 120 -4.35 18.95 -9.34
C ILE A 120 -3.37 18.52 -8.25
N GLY A 121 -3.46 19.10 -7.05
CA GLY A 121 -2.65 18.69 -5.90
C GLY A 121 -2.82 17.21 -5.58
N LEU A 122 -4.05 16.70 -5.60
CA LEU A 122 -4.37 15.31 -5.33
C LEU A 122 -3.77 14.35 -6.37
N PHE A 123 -3.83 14.69 -7.67
CA PHE A 123 -3.18 13.92 -8.73
C PHE A 123 -1.66 13.88 -8.56
N ILE A 124 -1.06 15.00 -8.13
CA ILE A 124 0.37 15.09 -7.85
C ILE A 124 0.74 14.23 -6.62
N ILE A 125 -0.04 14.27 -5.54
CA ILE A 125 0.13 13.39 -4.38
C ILE A 125 0.05 11.92 -4.81
N ALA A 126 -0.98 11.56 -5.57
CA ALA A 126 -1.17 10.19 -6.05
C ALA A 126 0.01 9.72 -6.92
N ALA A 127 0.57 10.59 -7.74
CA ALA A 127 1.78 10.30 -8.49
C ALA A 127 3.00 10.09 -7.58
N GLY A 128 3.14 10.91 -6.54
CA GLY A 128 4.16 10.72 -5.50
C GLY A 128 4.05 9.35 -4.81
N LEU A 129 2.83 8.94 -4.44
CA LEU A 129 2.54 7.63 -3.85
C LEU A 129 2.94 6.47 -4.76
N GLY A 130 2.47 6.47 -6.00
CA GLY A 130 2.81 5.42 -6.96
C GLY A 130 4.32 5.34 -7.25
N CYS A 131 4.99 6.49 -7.29
CA CYS A 131 6.44 6.57 -7.44
C CYS A 131 7.17 5.96 -6.23
N LEU A 132 6.76 6.31 -5.01
CA LEU A 132 7.34 5.81 -3.77
C LEU A 132 7.13 4.30 -3.60
N GLU A 133 5.93 3.79 -3.86
CA GLU A 133 5.66 2.34 -3.80
C GLU A 133 6.52 1.57 -4.81
N THR A 134 6.73 2.14 -6.00
CA THR A 134 7.56 1.53 -7.04
C THR A 134 9.05 1.57 -6.70
N ALA A 135 9.51 2.60 -5.97
CA ALA A 135 10.91 2.79 -5.65
C ALA A 135 11.33 2.13 -4.32
N ALA A 136 10.57 2.38 -3.25
CA ALA A 136 10.97 2.06 -1.89
C ALA A 136 10.89 0.55 -1.60
N ASN A 137 9.85 -0.14 -2.06
CA ASN A 137 9.68 -1.58 -1.84
C ASN A 137 10.86 -2.40 -2.41
N PRO A 138 11.21 -2.30 -3.71
CA PRO A 138 12.36 -3.03 -4.22
C PRO A 138 13.65 -2.57 -3.57
N PHE A 139 13.83 -1.26 -3.32
CA PHE A 139 15.04 -0.73 -2.69
C PHE A 139 15.34 -1.39 -1.34
N VAL A 140 14.34 -1.54 -0.47
CA VAL A 140 14.51 -2.23 0.82
C VAL A 140 14.86 -3.71 0.65
N THR A 141 14.27 -4.39 -0.33
CA THR A 141 14.58 -5.80 -0.59
C THR A 141 15.99 -6.01 -1.11
N VAL A 142 16.54 -5.09 -1.91
CA VAL A 142 17.90 -5.20 -2.46
C VAL A 142 18.98 -4.60 -1.57
N LEU A 143 18.60 -3.85 -0.51
CA LEU A 143 19.55 -3.26 0.44
C LEU A 143 20.16 -4.31 1.39
N GLY A 144 21.07 -5.13 0.86
CA GLY A 144 21.83 -6.15 1.60
C GLY A 144 21.69 -7.55 1.01
N PRO A 145 22.06 -8.61 1.75
CA PRO A 145 22.06 -9.99 1.24
C PRO A 145 20.69 -10.44 0.76
N GLU A 146 20.64 -11.17 -0.36
CA GLU A 146 19.39 -11.57 -1.02
C GLU A 146 18.49 -12.46 -0.14
N SER A 147 19.08 -13.36 0.65
CA SER A 147 18.34 -14.22 1.59
C SER A 147 17.53 -13.43 2.63
N GLY A 148 18.02 -12.26 3.04
CA GLY A 148 17.37 -11.38 4.00
C GLY A 148 16.38 -10.38 3.41
N GLY A 149 16.22 -10.32 2.08
CA GLY A 149 15.39 -9.29 1.42
C GLY A 149 13.92 -9.33 1.83
N HIS A 150 13.37 -10.55 1.97
CA HIS A 150 11.98 -10.75 2.41
C HIS A 150 11.74 -10.23 3.83
N PHE A 151 12.67 -10.50 4.75
CA PHE A 151 12.60 -10.04 6.13
C PHE A 151 12.76 -8.53 6.22
N ARG A 152 13.71 -7.94 5.49
CA ARG A 152 13.93 -6.48 5.46
C ARG A 152 12.68 -5.72 5.04
N LEU A 153 12.02 -6.17 3.97
CA LEU A 153 10.80 -5.53 3.50
C LEU A 153 9.65 -5.69 4.50
N ASN A 154 9.45 -6.89 5.07
CA ASN A 154 8.43 -7.11 6.09
C ASN A 154 8.66 -6.27 7.36
N LEU A 155 9.92 -6.13 7.79
CA LEU A 155 10.28 -5.30 8.93
C LEU A 155 10.05 -3.82 8.66
N ALA A 156 10.49 -3.29 7.51
CA ALA A 156 10.20 -1.91 7.12
C ALA A 156 8.69 -1.64 7.03
N GLN A 157 7.93 -2.60 6.51
CA GLN A 157 6.47 -2.53 6.45
C GLN A 157 5.82 -2.66 7.85
N THR A 158 6.46 -3.30 8.82
CA THR A 158 6.01 -3.30 10.22
C THR A 158 6.13 -1.90 10.82
N PHE A 159 7.24 -1.21 10.57
CA PHE A 159 7.41 0.20 10.95
C PHE A 159 6.40 1.11 10.25
N ASN A 160 6.07 0.83 8.99
CA ASN A 160 4.99 1.53 8.29
C ASN A 160 3.63 1.34 9.00
N SER A 161 3.24 0.09 9.31
CA SER A 161 2.00 -0.17 10.06
C SER A 161 2.01 0.46 11.46
N PHE A 162 3.15 0.48 12.13
CA PHE A 162 3.29 1.18 13.41
C PHE A 162 3.05 2.68 13.26
N GLY A 163 3.62 3.31 12.22
CA GLY A 163 3.40 4.71 11.90
C GLY A 163 1.94 5.03 11.60
N ALA A 164 1.25 4.14 10.87
CA ALA A 164 -0.18 4.26 10.62
C ALA A 164 -1.01 4.26 11.92
N ILE A 165 -0.72 3.34 12.85
CA ILE A 165 -1.40 3.30 14.16
C ILE A 165 -1.16 4.59 14.94
N ILE A 166 0.08 5.08 14.98
CA ILE A 166 0.41 6.34 15.65
C ILE A 166 -0.35 7.51 15.01
N ALA A 167 -0.41 7.57 13.68
CA ALA A 167 -1.19 8.60 12.99
C ALA A 167 -2.68 8.53 13.29
N VAL A 168 -3.28 7.35 13.38
CA VAL A 168 -4.70 7.22 13.76
C VAL A 168 -4.92 7.63 15.22
N VAL A 169 -4.15 7.07 16.16
CA VAL A 169 -4.34 7.33 17.59
C VAL A 169 -4.10 8.80 17.95
N PHE A 170 -3.00 9.39 17.48
CA PHE A 170 -2.63 10.77 17.80
C PHE A 170 -3.23 11.77 16.83
N GLY A 171 -3.31 11.47 15.53
CA GLY A 171 -3.88 12.36 14.53
C GLY A 171 -5.39 12.54 14.70
N GLN A 172 -6.13 11.47 14.95
CA GLN A 172 -7.58 11.57 15.16
C GLN A 172 -7.90 12.39 16.42
N SER A 173 -7.20 12.14 17.53
CA SER A 173 -7.48 12.82 18.80
C SER A 173 -6.98 14.27 18.83
N LEU A 174 -5.79 14.56 18.30
CA LEU A 174 -5.19 15.89 18.38
C LEU A 174 -5.63 16.82 17.25
N ILE A 175 -5.92 16.28 16.06
CA ILE A 175 -6.25 17.11 14.89
C ILE A 175 -7.76 17.25 14.74
N LEU A 176 -8.54 16.16 14.79
CA LEU A 176 -9.99 16.27 14.60
C LEU A 176 -10.71 16.95 15.76
N SER A 177 -10.10 17.05 16.96
CA SER A 177 -10.67 17.86 18.05
C SER A 177 -10.72 19.36 17.74
N ASN A 178 -9.86 19.84 16.82
CA ASN A 178 -9.85 21.23 16.37
C ASN A 178 -10.69 21.45 15.10
N VAL A 179 -11.25 20.37 14.54
CA VAL A 179 -12.11 20.43 13.35
C VAL A 179 -13.55 20.75 13.78
N PRO A 180 -14.21 21.77 13.19
CA PRO A 180 -15.59 22.11 13.52
C PRO A 180 -16.58 21.01 13.09
N HIS A 181 -17.00 20.15 14.02
CA HIS A 181 -18.02 19.11 13.74
C HIS A 181 -19.42 19.72 13.76
N GLN A 182 -20.15 19.58 12.65
CA GLN A 182 -21.57 19.96 12.57
C GLN A 182 -22.36 18.82 11.93
N PRO A 183 -23.49 18.39 12.52
CA PRO A 183 -24.38 17.44 11.86
C PRO A 183 -24.88 18.00 10.53
N GLN A 184 -25.06 17.14 9.53
CA GLN A 184 -25.54 17.53 8.21
C GLN A 184 -26.85 18.33 8.29
N GLU A 185 -27.75 17.96 9.20
CA GLU A 185 -29.02 18.67 9.43
C GLU A 185 -28.86 20.14 9.85
N VAL A 186 -27.75 20.48 10.51
CA VAL A 186 -27.44 21.87 10.89
C VAL A 186 -26.87 22.60 9.68
N LEU A 187 -25.97 21.96 8.94
CA LEU A 187 -25.38 22.52 7.71
C LEU A 187 -26.46 22.86 6.67
N ASP A 188 -27.47 22.01 6.53
CA ASP A 188 -28.58 22.22 5.58
C ASP A 188 -29.52 23.37 5.99
N LYS A 189 -29.50 23.76 7.27
CA LYS A 189 -30.31 24.87 7.82
C LYS A 189 -29.54 26.19 7.91
N MET A 190 -28.23 26.19 7.67
CA MET A 190 -27.41 27.40 7.69
C MET A 190 -27.72 28.31 6.51
N THR A 191 -27.63 29.62 6.72
CA THR A 191 -27.68 30.56 5.60
C THR A 191 -26.44 30.37 4.70
N PRO A 192 -26.49 30.78 3.42
CA PRO A 192 -25.34 30.67 2.52
C PRO A 192 -24.05 31.32 3.08
N GLU A 193 -24.20 32.42 3.83
CA GLU A 193 -23.09 33.14 4.47
C GLU A 193 -22.51 32.36 5.65
N GLN A 194 -23.36 31.75 6.48
CA GLN A 194 -22.96 30.89 7.60
C GLN A 194 -22.26 29.62 7.11
N LEU A 195 -22.78 29.01 6.03
CA LEU A 195 -22.19 27.83 5.41
C LEU A 195 -20.82 28.15 4.80
N SER A 196 -20.67 29.30 4.15
CA SER A 196 -19.38 29.77 3.63
C SER A 196 -18.36 30.00 4.75
N ALA A 197 -18.77 30.65 5.84
CA ALA A 197 -17.92 30.88 7.01
C ALA A 197 -17.49 29.56 7.68
N TRP A 198 -18.40 28.58 7.79
CA TRP A 198 -18.08 27.25 8.33
C TRP A 198 -17.13 26.48 7.43
N LYS A 199 -17.35 26.48 6.11
CA LYS A 199 -16.41 25.86 5.15
C LYS A 199 -15.03 26.50 5.23
N HIS A 200 -14.97 27.83 5.37
CA HIS A 200 -13.72 28.55 5.52
C HIS A 200 -13.00 28.19 6.84
N SER A 201 -13.72 28.06 7.97
CA SER A 201 -13.12 27.64 9.23
C SER A 201 -12.64 26.18 9.20
N LEU A 202 -13.37 25.31 8.49
CA LEU A 202 -12.97 23.92 8.25
C LEU A 202 -11.66 23.83 7.49
N VAL A 203 -11.50 24.56 6.37
CA VAL A 203 -10.24 24.54 5.60
C VAL A 203 -9.07 25.18 6.34
N LEU A 204 -9.32 26.20 7.18
CA LEU A 204 -8.28 26.77 8.04
C LEU A 204 -7.79 25.77 9.09
N SER A 205 -8.69 24.95 9.65
CA SER A 205 -8.32 23.96 10.67
C SER A 205 -7.38 22.86 10.16
N VAL A 206 -7.45 22.54 8.86
CA VAL A 206 -6.63 21.50 8.23
C VAL A 206 -5.30 22.03 7.66
N GLN A 207 -5.17 23.33 7.42
CA GLN A 207 -3.94 23.94 6.88
C GLN A 207 -2.70 23.68 7.75
N THR A 208 -2.78 23.91 9.07
CA THR A 208 -1.64 23.70 9.97
C THR A 208 -1.19 22.23 10.02
N PRO A 209 -2.09 21.24 10.18
CA PRO A 209 -1.74 19.82 10.01
C PRO A 209 -1.09 19.49 8.67
N TYR A 210 -1.56 20.06 7.56
CA TYR A 210 -0.96 19.84 6.24
C TYR A 210 0.47 20.39 6.15
N MET A 211 0.75 21.54 6.76
CA MET A 211 2.13 22.06 6.82
C MET A 211 3.05 21.17 7.63
N ILE A 212 2.55 20.55 8.71
CA ILE A 212 3.31 19.56 9.48
C ILE A 212 3.62 18.34 8.60
N ILE A 213 2.65 17.85 7.82
CA ILE A 213 2.86 16.75 6.87
C ILE A 213 3.94 17.10 5.85
N VAL A 214 3.85 18.28 5.23
CA VAL A 214 4.86 18.76 4.26
C VAL A 214 6.24 18.85 4.91
N ALA A 215 6.34 19.41 6.12
CA ALA A 215 7.59 19.51 6.85
C ALA A 215 8.22 18.13 7.15
N ILE A 216 7.41 17.15 7.57
CA ILE A 216 7.86 15.77 7.80
C ILE A 216 8.37 15.14 6.50
N VAL A 217 7.65 15.31 5.39
CA VAL A 217 8.04 14.76 4.08
C VAL A 217 9.35 15.39 3.59
N LEU A 218 9.51 16.70 3.74
CA LEU A 218 10.75 17.40 3.40
C LEU A 218 11.92 16.98 4.29
N LEU A 219 11.67 16.76 5.59
CA LEU A 219 12.67 16.22 6.51
C LEU A 219 13.12 14.81 6.07
N VAL A 220 12.18 13.94 5.72
CA VAL A 220 12.48 12.60 5.19
C VAL A 220 13.29 12.69 3.90
N ALA A 221 12.92 13.58 2.97
CA ALA A 221 13.66 13.81 1.74
C ALA A 221 15.09 14.29 2.01
N LEU A 222 15.27 15.24 2.93
CA LEU A 222 16.59 15.75 3.33
C LEU A 222 17.45 14.62 3.92
N LEU A 223 16.89 13.79 4.80
CA LEU A 223 17.59 12.64 5.38
C LEU A 223 18.04 11.64 4.31
N ILE A 224 17.20 11.37 3.30
CA ILE A 224 17.58 10.53 2.15
C ILE A 224 18.71 11.15 1.34
N VAL A 225 18.67 12.47 1.09
CA VAL A 225 19.74 13.18 0.38
C VAL A 225 21.07 13.03 1.12
N CYS A 226 21.08 13.31 2.43
CA CYS A 226 22.26 13.24 3.29
C CYS A 226 22.81 11.80 3.44
N THR A 227 21.97 10.78 3.25
CA THR A 227 22.38 9.39 3.38
C THR A 227 23.06 8.89 2.11
N ARG A 228 24.29 8.36 2.26
CA ARG A 228 25.00 7.63 1.20
C ARG A 228 24.62 6.16 1.26
N PHE A 229 23.96 5.67 0.22
CA PHE A 229 23.64 4.26 0.08
C PHE A 229 24.73 3.53 -0.70
N PRO A 230 25.02 2.25 -0.38
CA PRO A 230 25.92 1.42 -1.18
C PRO A 230 25.44 1.27 -2.62
N SER A 231 26.35 1.12 -3.57
CA SER A 231 26.00 0.82 -4.97
C SER A 231 25.37 -0.57 -5.07
N LEU A 232 24.24 -0.67 -5.76
CA LEU A 232 23.48 -1.91 -5.94
C LEU A 232 23.68 -2.42 -7.36
N GLN A 233 23.84 -3.74 -7.53
CA GLN A 233 24.02 -4.36 -8.85
C GLN A 233 22.81 -4.14 -9.79
N SER A 234 21.61 -3.95 -9.23
CA SER A 234 20.42 -3.55 -9.99
C SER A 234 20.43 -2.08 -10.46
N ASP A 235 21.41 -1.28 -10.03
CA ASP A 235 21.67 0.09 -10.49
C ASP A 235 22.79 0.18 -11.53
N ASP A 236 23.41 -0.94 -11.94
CA ASP A 236 24.41 -0.92 -13.00
C ASP A 236 23.80 -0.55 -14.36
N HIS A 237 24.36 0.49 -14.99
CA HIS A 237 23.92 1.07 -16.27
C HIS A 237 24.66 0.48 -17.48
N SER A 238 25.24 -0.71 -17.37
CA SER A 238 26.21 -1.25 -18.34
C SER A 238 25.63 -1.71 -19.69
N ASP A 239 24.31 -1.69 -19.90
CA ASP A 239 23.69 -2.26 -21.10
C ASP A 239 23.07 -1.20 -22.03
N SER A 240 23.83 -0.78 -23.05
CA SER A 240 23.48 0.30 -23.98
C SER A 240 22.58 -0.10 -25.17
N ALA A 241 22.22 -1.38 -25.33
CA ALA A 241 21.37 -1.84 -26.45
C ALA A 241 20.24 -2.83 -26.08
N GLN A 242 20.29 -3.53 -24.94
CA GLN A 242 19.29 -4.52 -24.51
C GLN A 242 18.37 -4.04 -23.36
N SER A 243 18.47 -2.77 -23.00
CA SER A 243 17.79 -2.11 -21.88
C SER A 243 16.47 -1.40 -22.26
N THR A 244 15.98 -1.59 -23.48
CA THR A 244 14.68 -1.04 -23.91
C THR A 244 13.55 -1.65 -23.06
N PHE A 245 12.53 -0.83 -22.74
CA PHE A 245 11.36 -1.24 -21.98
C PHE A 245 10.71 -2.54 -22.52
N PHE A 246 10.53 -2.64 -23.83
CA PHE A 246 9.95 -3.82 -24.49
C PHE A 246 10.80 -5.09 -24.33
N ALA A 247 12.12 -4.96 -24.33
CA ALA A 247 13.02 -6.10 -24.10
C ALA A 247 12.88 -6.62 -22.66
N SER A 248 12.83 -5.71 -21.69
CA SER A 248 12.61 -6.04 -20.27
C SER A 248 11.24 -6.68 -20.05
N LEU A 249 10.19 -6.13 -20.68
CA LEU A 249 8.83 -6.69 -20.61
C LEU A 249 8.77 -8.12 -21.19
N THR A 250 9.41 -8.36 -22.33
CA THR A 250 9.44 -9.68 -22.96
C THR A 250 10.14 -10.71 -22.07
N ARG A 251 11.24 -10.32 -21.40
CA ARG A 251 11.93 -11.17 -20.41
C ARG A 251 11.04 -11.45 -19.20
N LEU A 252 10.44 -10.41 -18.60
CA LEU A 252 9.53 -10.55 -17.47
C LEU A 252 8.37 -11.51 -17.76
N MET A 253 7.76 -11.43 -18.95
CA MET A 253 6.67 -12.32 -19.35
C MET A 253 7.07 -13.81 -19.46
N ARG A 254 8.36 -14.12 -19.62
CA ARG A 254 8.88 -15.50 -19.55
C ARG A 254 9.07 -15.98 -18.10
N ILE A 255 9.25 -15.07 -17.15
CA ILE A 255 9.48 -15.39 -15.74
C ILE A 255 8.14 -15.76 -15.09
N ARG A 256 7.91 -17.08 -14.96
CA ARG A 256 6.62 -17.59 -14.48
C ARG A 256 6.31 -17.17 -13.04
N HIS A 257 7.29 -17.18 -12.13
CA HIS A 257 7.02 -16.78 -10.74
C HIS A 257 6.64 -15.30 -10.60
N TRP A 258 7.22 -14.42 -11.42
CA TRP A 258 6.86 -13.00 -11.42
C TRP A 258 5.44 -12.79 -11.92
N ARG A 259 5.02 -13.46 -13.01
CA ARG A 259 3.64 -13.42 -13.51
C ARG A 259 2.62 -13.86 -12.46
N TRP A 260 2.93 -14.93 -11.73
CA TRP A 260 2.08 -15.39 -10.63
C TRP A 260 2.08 -14.43 -9.45
N ALA A 261 3.21 -13.75 -9.16
CA ALA A 261 3.25 -12.72 -8.12
C ALA A 261 2.41 -11.50 -8.48
N VAL A 262 2.40 -11.08 -9.75
CA VAL A 262 1.51 -10.02 -10.25
C VAL A 262 0.04 -10.42 -10.03
N LEU A 263 -0.35 -11.64 -10.40
CA LEU A 263 -1.71 -12.13 -10.15
C LEU A 263 -2.03 -12.21 -8.65
N ALA A 264 -1.11 -12.73 -7.84
CA ALA A 264 -1.28 -12.85 -6.40
C ALA A 264 -1.42 -11.49 -5.73
N GLN A 265 -0.66 -10.48 -6.17
CA GLN A 265 -0.74 -9.12 -5.64
C GLN A 265 -2.06 -8.45 -6.01
N PHE A 266 -2.53 -8.63 -7.25
CA PHE A 266 -3.84 -8.18 -7.70
C PHE A 266 -4.96 -8.74 -6.81
N CYS A 267 -4.93 -10.06 -6.59
CA CYS A 267 -5.87 -10.74 -5.70
C CYS A 267 -5.74 -10.26 -4.25
N TYR A 268 -4.52 -10.04 -3.76
CA TYR A 268 -4.29 -9.57 -2.40
C TYR A 268 -4.91 -8.19 -2.16
N VAL A 269 -4.62 -7.22 -3.03
CA VAL A 269 -5.15 -5.85 -2.86
C VAL A 269 -6.67 -5.88 -2.98
N GLY A 270 -7.20 -6.65 -3.93
CA GLY A 270 -8.64 -6.85 -4.07
C GLY A 270 -9.30 -7.45 -2.84
N ALA A 271 -8.73 -8.50 -2.26
CA ALA A 271 -9.25 -9.13 -1.05
C ALA A 271 -9.18 -8.22 0.17
N GLN A 272 -8.07 -7.50 0.33
CA GLN A 272 -7.86 -6.58 1.44
C GLN A 272 -8.89 -5.45 1.42
N THR A 273 -9.06 -4.78 0.29
CA THR A 273 -10.03 -3.68 0.18
C THR A 273 -11.46 -4.20 0.31
N ALA A 274 -11.78 -5.36 -0.29
CA ALA A 274 -13.08 -6.00 -0.18
C ALA A 274 -13.46 -6.24 1.29
N CYS A 275 -12.62 -6.93 2.07
CA CYS A 275 -12.88 -7.19 3.48
C CYS A 275 -13.03 -5.90 4.29
N TRP A 276 -12.16 -4.90 4.10
CA TRP A 276 -12.22 -3.66 4.90
C TRP A 276 -13.39 -2.75 4.52
N SER A 277 -13.67 -2.60 3.23
CA SER A 277 -14.74 -1.74 2.73
C SER A 277 -16.13 -2.25 3.10
N TYR A 278 -16.32 -3.57 3.15
CA TYR A 278 -17.61 -4.17 3.49
C TYR A 278 -17.76 -4.56 4.96
N LEU A 279 -16.70 -4.49 5.79
CA LEU A 279 -16.76 -4.88 7.21
C LEU A 279 -17.84 -4.16 8.01
N ILE A 280 -17.97 -2.84 7.86
CA ILE A 280 -18.98 -2.07 8.59
C ILE A 280 -20.39 -2.45 8.11
N ARG A 281 -20.56 -2.65 6.79
CA ARG A 281 -21.84 -3.05 6.20
C ARG A 281 -22.24 -4.45 6.66
N TYR A 282 -21.28 -5.39 6.65
CA TYR A 282 -21.42 -6.73 7.21
C TYR A 282 -21.90 -6.66 8.66
N ALA A 283 -21.24 -5.86 9.51
CA ALA A 283 -21.58 -5.76 10.92
C ALA A 283 -23.01 -5.25 11.16
N ILE A 284 -23.45 -4.25 10.40
CA ILE A 284 -24.79 -3.67 10.52
C ILE A 284 -25.87 -4.65 10.05
N GLU A 285 -25.61 -5.39 8.98
CA GLU A 285 -26.56 -6.34 8.40
C GLU A 285 -26.71 -7.61 9.26
N GLU A 286 -25.60 -8.14 9.76
CA GLU A 286 -25.57 -9.44 10.44
C GLU A 286 -25.87 -9.37 11.94
N ILE A 287 -25.70 -8.22 12.58
CA ILE A 287 -25.88 -8.07 14.03
C ILE A 287 -27.04 -7.11 14.30
N PRO A 288 -28.19 -7.62 14.80
CA PRO A 288 -29.34 -6.78 15.14
C PRO A 288 -28.96 -5.70 16.15
N GLY A 289 -29.28 -4.45 15.83
CA GLY A 289 -28.99 -3.29 16.70
C GLY A 289 -27.55 -2.76 16.60
N MET A 290 -26.73 -3.29 15.69
CA MET A 290 -25.40 -2.76 15.43
C MET A 290 -25.47 -1.39 14.76
N THR A 291 -24.82 -0.40 15.36
CA THR A 291 -24.70 0.95 14.79
C THR A 291 -23.40 1.08 14.00
N ALA A 292 -23.38 1.94 12.98
CA ALA A 292 -22.16 2.24 12.22
C ALA A 292 -21.01 2.73 13.13
N GLY A 293 -21.33 3.50 14.17
CA GLY A 293 -20.36 3.99 15.15
C GLY A 293 -19.72 2.86 15.96
N PHE A 294 -20.49 1.86 16.41
CA PHE A 294 -19.92 0.71 17.11
C PHE A 294 -19.20 -0.24 16.15
N ALA A 295 -19.71 -0.44 14.93
CA ALA A 295 -19.05 -1.23 13.89
C ALA A 295 -17.65 -0.66 13.52
N ALA A 296 -17.46 0.65 13.60
CA ALA A 296 -16.14 1.27 13.42
C ALA A 296 -15.09 0.77 14.43
N ASN A 297 -15.50 0.33 15.63
CA ASN A 297 -14.57 -0.28 16.59
C ASN A 297 -13.98 -1.59 16.07
N TYR A 298 -14.75 -2.38 15.31
CA TYR A 298 -14.25 -3.60 14.66
C TYR A 298 -13.27 -3.26 13.53
N LEU A 299 -13.49 -2.17 12.80
CA LEU A 299 -12.52 -1.70 11.81
C LEU A 299 -11.21 -1.27 12.49
N THR A 300 -11.28 -0.57 13.63
CA THR A 300 -10.08 -0.25 14.43
C THR A 300 -9.39 -1.51 14.94
N ALA A 301 -10.15 -2.49 15.45
CA ALA A 301 -9.61 -3.78 15.88
C ALA A 301 -8.91 -4.52 14.72
N THR A 302 -9.46 -4.42 13.51
CA THR A 302 -8.88 -4.96 12.28
C THR A 302 -7.48 -4.41 12.01
N MET A 303 -7.29 -3.10 12.20
CA MET A 303 -5.96 -2.44 12.06
C MET A 303 -4.97 -2.90 13.13
N VAL A 304 -5.44 -3.08 14.36
CA VAL A 304 -4.61 -3.63 15.45
C VAL A 304 -4.20 -5.07 15.15
N CYS A 305 -5.16 -5.91 14.74
CA CYS A 305 -4.91 -7.28 14.29
C CYS A 305 -3.89 -7.31 13.14
N PHE A 306 -4.02 -6.42 12.16
CA PHE A 306 -3.09 -6.29 11.04
C PHE A 306 -1.65 -5.98 11.51
N PHE A 307 -1.48 -5.06 12.45
CA PHE A 307 -0.16 -4.74 13.00
C PHE A 307 0.43 -5.90 13.81
N ILE A 308 -0.34 -6.50 14.73
CA ILE A 308 0.10 -7.67 15.52
C ILE A 308 0.47 -8.83 14.60
N GLY A 309 -0.36 -9.08 13.59
CA GLY A 309 -0.12 -10.07 12.55
C GLY A 309 1.17 -9.81 11.78
N ARG A 310 1.45 -8.54 11.45
CA ARG A 310 2.68 -8.16 10.73
C ARG A 310 3.91 -8.33 11.60
N PHE A 311 3.85 -7.91 12.86
CA PHE A 311 4.95 -8.03 13.81
C PHE A 311 5.32 -9.50 14.06
N THR A 312 4.32 -10.34 14.36
CA THR A 312 4.49 -11.78 14.57
C THR A 312 4.91 -12.51 13.28
N GLY A 313 4.30 -12.16 12.15
CA GLY A 313 4.64 -12.75 10.84
C GLY A 313 6.04 -12.38 10.36
N THR A 314 6.53 -11.17 10.65
CA THR A 314 7.91 -10.76 10.38
C THR A 314 8.90 -11.58 11.21
N TRP A 315 8.57 -11.86 12.47
CA TRP A 315 9.36 -12.78 13.31
C TRP A 315 9.36 -14.21 12.75
N LEU A 316 8.22 -14.70 12.21
CA LEU A 316 8.15 -16.00 11.53
C LEU A 316 8.99 -16.04 10.25
N ILE A 317 8.97 -14.98 9.43
CA ILE A 317 9.78 -14.88 8.20
C ILE A 317 11.29 -14.89 8.50
N ARG A 318 11.70 -14.47 9.70
CA ARG A 318 13.10 -14.62 10.15
C ARG A 318 13.48 -16.08 10.44
N ARG A 319 12.51 -16.90 10.87
CA ARG A 319 12.72 -18.29 11.32
C ARG A 319 12.45 -19.32 10.23
N PHE A 320 11.52 -19.04 9.32
CA PHE A 320 10.99 -19.98 8.34
C PHE A 320 11.07 -19.43 6.92
N ALA A 321 10.96 -20.31 5.92
CA ALA A 321 10.96 -19.91 4.52
C ALA A 321 9.75 -19.00 4.21
N PRO A 322 9.95 -17.83 3.58
CA PRO A 322 8.88 -16.84 3.37
C PRO A 322 7.67 -17.37 2.60
N HIS A 323 7.88 -18.27 1.63
CA HIS A 323 6.80 -18.89 0.86
C HIS A 323 5.93 -19.83 1.71
N ASN A 324 6.50 -20.50 2.72
CA ASN A 324 5.74 -21.35 3.64
C ASN A 324 4.91 -20.50 4.59
N VAL A 325 5.48 -19.42 5.13
CA VAL A 325 4.75 -18.48 5.99
C VAL A 325 3.60 -17.85 5.20
N LEU A 326 3.86 -17.40 3.96
CA LEU A 326 2.84 -16.87 3.06
C LEU A 326 1.73 -17.89 2.78
N ALA A 327 2.07 -19.15 2.50
CA ALA A 327 1.08 -20.19 2.24
C ALA A 327 0.20 -20.43 3.47
N ILE A 328 0.78 -20.54 4.66
CA ILE A 328 0.02 -20.74 5.90
C ILE A 328 -0.91 -19.54 6.15
N TYR A 329 -0.40 -18.32 6.03
CA TYR A 329 -1.19 -17.10 6.23
C TYR A 329 -2.33 -16.97 5.22
N ALA A 330 -2.07 -17.23 3.93
CA ALA A 330 -3.08 -17.21 2.89
C ALA A 330 -4.16 -18.29 3.12
N PHE A 331 -3.76 -19.48 3.54
CA PHE A 331 -4.70 -20.56 3.86
C PHE A 331 -5.59 -20.22 5.06
N ILE A 332 -5.02 -19.67 6.14
CA ILE A 332 -5.79 -19.25 7.32
C ILE A 332 -6.73 -18.09 6.96
N ALA A 333 -6.25 -17.09 6.21
CA ALA A 333 -7.09 -15.98 5.75
C ALA A 333 -8.27 -16.48 4.90
N MET A 334 -8.02 -17.42 3.98
CA MET A 334 -9.08 -18.08 3.20
C MET A 334 -10.09 -18.78 4.10
N LEU A 335 -9.65 -19.56 5.09
CA LEU A 335 -10.56 -20.24 6.02
C LEU A 335 -11.38 -19.25 6.87
N LEU A 336 -10.79 -18.13 7.28
CA LEU A 336 -11.51 -17.09 8.03
C LEU A 336 -12.55 -16.37 7.17
N CYS A 337 -12.26 -16.10 5.89
CA CYS A 337 -13.24 -15.58 4.96
C CYS A 337 -14.36 -16.59 4.69
N LEU A 338 -14.06 -17.89 4.55
CA LEU A 338 -15.09 -18.93 4.44
C LEU A 338 -15.94 -19.02 5.70
N LEU A 339 -15.33 -18.94 6.89
CA LEU A 339 -16.04 -18.90 8.15
C LEU A 339 -16.96 -17.68 8.25
N SER A 340 -16.47 -16.51 7.81
CA SER A 340 -17.25 -15.28 7.70
C SER A 340 -18.43 -15.43 6.74
N ALA A 341 -18.22 -16.09 5.61
CA ALA A 341 -19.25 -16.26 4.59
C ALA A 341 -20.38 -17.23 4.99
N PHE A 342 -20.05 -18.30 5.74
CA PHE A 342 -21.03 -19.34 6.09
C PHE A 342 -21.63 -19.23 7.48
N SER A 343 -20.96 -18.58 8.44
CA SER A 343 -21.44 -18.57 9.84
C SER A 343 -22.37 -17.41 10.15
N GLY A 344 -22.13 -16.23 9.54
CA GLY A 344 -22.86 -15.01 9.87
C GLY A 344 -22.67 -14.52 11.32
N GLY A 345 -23.46 -13.51 11.68
CA GLY A 345 -23.53 -12.93 13.03
C GLY A 345 -22.17 -12.51 13.61
N HIS A 346 -22.04 -12.62 14.93
CA HIS A 346 -20.80 -12.24 15.64
C HIS A 346 -19.60 -13.12 15.27
N VAL A 347 -19.81 -14.41 15.03
CA VAL A 347 -18.72 -15.34 14.69
C VAL A 347 -18.10 -14.97 13.36
N GLY A 348 -18.92 -14.67 12.35
CA GLY A 348 -18.45 -14.25 11.05
C GLY A 348 -17.77 -12.89 11.08
N LEU A 349 -18.33 -11.91 11.82
CA LEU A 349 -17.69 -10.59 11.98
C LEU A 349 -16.33 -10.68 12.68
N LEU A 350 -16.20 -11.52 13.72
CA LEU A 350 -14.93 -11.76 14.39
C LEU A 350 -13.92 -12.46 13.48
N ALA A 351 -14.37 -13.42 12.65
CA ALA A 351 -13.53 -14.07 11.66
C ALA A 351 -13.00 -13.08 10.63
N LEU A 352 -13.86 -12.19 10.11
CA LEU A 352 -13.49 -11.14 9.17
C LEU A 352 -12.47 -10.15 9.78
N THR A 353 -12.71 -9.72 11.02
CA THR A 353 -11.80 -8.84 11.76
C THR A 353 -10.43 -9.50 11.96
N LEU A 354 -10.42 -10.76 12.41
CA LEU A 354 -9.20 -11.52 12.66
C LEU A 354 -8.43 -11.86 11.36
N CYS A 355 -9.12 -11.95 10.23
CA CYS A 355 -8.52 -12.21 8.92
C CYS A 355 -7.40 -11.23 8.59
N SER A 356 -7.52 -9.97 9.03
CA SER A 356 -6.50 -8.95 8.77
C SER A 356 -5.16 -9.23 9.45
N ALA A 357 -5.15 -9.97 10.56
CA ALA A 357 -3.89 -10.46 11.14
C ALA A 357 -3.11 -11.35 10.15
N PHE A 358 -3.82 -12.11 9.32
CA PHE A 358 -3.22 -13.01 8.33
C PHE A 358 -3.03 -12.38 6.95
N MET A 359 -3.67 -11.24 6.66
CA MET A 359 -3.36 -10.41 5.48
C MET A 359 -2.02 -9.67 5.62
N SER A 360 -1.67 -9.33 6.85
CA SER A 360 -0.57 -8.44 7.24
C SER A 360 0.77 -8.61 6.51
N ILE A 361 1.24 -9.85 6.32
CA ILE A 361 2.53 -10.18 5.69
C ILE A 361 2.43 -10.51 4.20
N GLN A 362 1.22 -10.61 3.65
CA GLN A 362 1.03 -11.11 2.30
C GLN A 362 1.58 -10.12 1.27
N TYR A 363 1.22 -8.84 1.32
CA TYR A 363 1.75 -7.81 0.40
C TYR A 363 3.29 -7.81 0.31
N PRO A 364 4.06 -7.59 1.40
CA PRO A 364 5.52 -7.55 1.31
C PRO A 364 6.13 -8.89 0.91
N THR A 365 5.52 -10.00 1.29
CA THR A 365 6.05 -11.33 0.99
C THR A 365 5.80 -11.71 -0.48
N ILE A 366 4.61 -11.42 -1.01
CA ILE A 366 4.31 -11.57 -2.45
C ILE A 366 5.24 -10.69 -3.26
N PHE A 367 5.38 -9.42 -2.90
CA PHE A 367 6.24 -8.47 -3.60
C PHE A 367 7.68 -8.98 -3.66
N SER A 368 8.28 -9.26 -2.50
CA SER A 368 9.67 -9.71 -2.42
C SER A 368 9.91 -11.09 -3.07
N LEU A 369 8.96 -12.03 -3.00
CA LEU A 369 9.03 -13.30 -3.73
C LEU A 369 8.90 -13.12 -5.24
N GLY A 370 8.10 -12.15 -5.68
CA GLY A 370 7.88 -11.81 -7.08
C GLY A 370 9.11 -11.20 -7.75
N ILE A 371 9.82 -10.33 -7.03
CA ILE A 371 10.99 -9.63 -7.58
C ILE A 371 12.34 -10.32 -7.34
N LYS A 372 12.34 -11.44 -6.60
CA LYS A 372 13.55 -12.20 -6.32
C LYS A 372 14.22 -12.68 -7.61
N HIS A 373 15.55 -12.53 -7.71
CA HIS A 373 16.36 -12.90 -8.88
C HIS A 373 15.95 -12.23 -10.22
N LEU A 374 15.28 -11.07 -10.20
CA LEU A 374 15.00 -10.32 -11.44
C LEU A 374 16.21 -9.54 -11.98
N GLY A 375 17.25 -9.31 -11.16
CA GLY A 375 18.46 -8.60 -11.56
C GLY A 375 18.15 -7.23 -12.17
N GLN A 376 18.50 -7.04 -13.43
CA GLN A 376 18.29 -5.79 -14.16
C GLN A 376 16.82 -5.42 -14.40
N ASP A 377 15.92 -6.41 -14.35
CA ASP A 377 14.49 -6.23 -14.62
C ASP A 377 13.70 -5.92 -13.34
N THR A 378 14.37 -5.85 -12.18
CA THR A 378 13.73 -5.59 -10.86
C THR A 378 12.90 -4.31 -10.85
N LYS A 379 13.40 -3.23 -11.48
CA LYS A 379 12.74 -1.92 -11.51
C LYS A 379 11.40 -1.98 -12.26
N TYR A 380 11.40 -2.51 -13.48
CA TYR A 380 10.16 -2.68 -14.26
C TYR A 380 9.25 -3.75 -13.67
N GLY A 381 9.80 -4.85 -13.17
CA GLY A 381 9.03 -5.90 -12.52
C GLY A 381 8.27 -5.39 -11.30
N SER A 382 8.88 -4.48 -10.54
CA SER A 382 8.25 -3.79 -9.40
C SER A 382 7.13 -2.87 -9.86
N SER A 383 7.33 -2.08 -10.93
CA SER A 383 6.29 -1.21 -11.50
C SER A 383 5.00 -1.96 -11.79
N PHE A 384 5.09 -3.12 -12.45
CA PHE A 384 3.90 -3.94 -12.75
C PHE A 384 3.25 -4.52 -11.50
N ILE A 385 4.02 -4.92 -10.48
CA ILE A 385 3.45 -5.39 -9.22
C ILE A 385 2.70 -4.25 -8.52
N VAL A 386 3.22 -3.01 -8.53
CA VAL A 386 2.51 -1.84 -7.98
C VAL A 386 1.23 -1.54 -8.75
N MET A 387 1.23 -1.66 -10.08
CA MET A 387 0.03 -1.48 -10.92
C MET A 387 -1.14 -2.38 -10.51
N THR A 388 -0.86 -3.52 -9.88
CA THR A 388 -1.91 -4.43 -9.41
C THR A 388 -2.75 -3.88 -8.26
N ILE A 389 -2.37 -2.74 -7.66
CA ILE A 389 -3.19 -2.02 -6.68
C ILE A 389 -4.56 -1.63 -7.27
N ILE A 390 -4.67 -1.52 -8.61
CA ILE A 390 -5.95 -1.41 -9.32
C ILE A 390 -6.95 -2.51 -8.96
N GLY A 391 -6.48 -3.67 -8.50
CA GLY A 391 -7.30 -4.78 -8.01
C GLY A 391 -8.25 -4.37 -6.90
N GLY A 392 -7.86 -3.43 -6.02
CA GLY A 392 -8.76 -2.91 -5.00
C GLY A 392 -9.98 -2.20 -5.59
N GLY A 393 -9.78 -1.49 -6.70
CA GLY A 393 -10.86 -0.82 -7.43
C GLY A 393 -11.74 -1.74 -8.27
N ILE A 394 -11.22 -2.90 -8.67
CA ILE A 394 -11.94 -3.85 -9.54
C ILE A 394 -12.68 -4.91 -8.70
N VAL A 395 -12.05 -5.43 -7.66
CA VAL A 395 -12.64 -6.49 -6.82
C VAL A 395 -13.73 -5.96 -5.90
N THR A 396 -13.63 -4.71 -5.43
CA THR A 396 -14.65 -4.11 -4.55
C THR A 396 -16.03 -3.97 -5.24
N PRO A 397 -16.14 -3.53 -6.52
CA PRO A 397 -17.39 -3.62 -7.28
C PRO A 397 -17.86 -5.05 -7.55
N VAL A 398 -16.95 -5.99 -7.79
CA VAL A 398 -17.31 -7.41 -7.95
C VAL A 398 -17.94 -7.95 -6.67
N MET A 399 -17.39 -7.60 -5.50
CA MET A 399 -17.98 -7.95 -4.21
C MET A 399 -19.37 -7.32 -4.05
N GLY A 400 -19.55 -6.06 -4.45
CA GLY A 400 -20.86 -5.41 -4.44
C GLY A 400 -21.89 -6.13 -5.32
N PHE A 401 -21.51 -6.47 -6.55
CA PHE A 401 -22.35 -7.24 -7.45
C PHE A 401 -22.74 -8.61 -6.89
N VAL A 402 -21.79 -9.33 -6.28
CA VAL A 402 -22.06 -10.62 -5.64
C VAL A 402 -22.97 -10.45 -4.42
N SER A 403 -22.74 -9.40 -3.60
CA SER A 403 -23.59 -9.07 -2.45
C SER A 403 -25.03 -8.80 -2.86
N ASP A 404 -25.25 -8.00 -3.90
CA ASP A 404 -26.58 -7.65 -4.39
C ASP A 404 -27.26 -8.89 -5.03
N ALA A 405 -26.52 -9.71 -5.77
CA ALA A 405 -27.04 -10.92 -6.41
C ALA A 405 -27.39 -12.03 -5.40
N ALA A 406 -26.62 -12.15 -4.32
CA ALA A 406 -26.87 -13.12 -3.26
C ALA A 406 -27.86 -12.62 -2.19
N GLY A 407 -28.14 -11.31 -2.18
CA GLY A 407 -29.05 -10.66 -1.23
C GLY A 407 -28.49 -10.55 0.18
N ASN A 408 -27.20 -10.78 0.39
CA ASN A 408 -26.53 -10.61 1.68
C ASN A 408 -25.01 -10.37 1.52
N ILE A 409 -24.42 -9.71 2.50
CA ILE A 409 -22.97 -9.40 2.50
C ILE A 409 -22.10 -10.62 2.80
N PRO A 410 -22.46 -11.56 3.72
CA PRO A 410 -21.59 -12.68 4.05
C PRO A 410 -21.18 -13.53 2.86
N THR A 411 -22.11 -13.88 1.97
CA THR A 411 -21.76 -14.66 0.77
C THR A 411 -20.78 -13.93 -0.16
N ALA A 412 -20.75 -12.60 -0.14
CA ALA A 412 -19.77 -11.81 -0.90
C ALA A 412 -18.33 -11.97 -0.36
N GLU A 413 -18.14 -12.39 0.90
CA GLU A 413 -16.83 -12.74 1.47
C GLU A 413 -16.18 -13.97 0.81
N LEU A 414 -16.93 -14.72 -0.02
CA LEU A 414 -16.35 -15.74 -0.90
C LEU A 414 -15.40 -15.14 -1.93
N VAL A 415 -15.57 -13.88 -2.31
CA VAL A 415 -14.68 -13.18 -3.26
C VAL A 415 -13.27 -13.02 -2.66
N PRO A 416 -13.09 -12.42 -1.46
CA PRO A 416 -11.82 -12.48 -0.73
C PRO A 416 -11.28 -13.90 -0.52
N ALA A 417 -12.13 -14.87 -0.16
CA ALA A 417 -11.69 -16.26 0.02
C ALA A 417 -11.04 -16.84 -1.26
N LEU A 418 -11.65 -16.61 -2.43
CA LEU A 418 -11.10 -17.02 -3.72
C LEU A 418 -9.76 -16.33 -4.02
N CYS A 419 -9.63 -15.05 -3.72
CA CYS A 419 -8.37 -14.33 -3.84
C CYS A 419 -7.27 -14.95 -2.96
N PHE A 420 -7.56 -15.28 -1.70
CA PHE A 420 -6.61 -15.94 -0.81
C PHE A 420 -6.25 -17.36 -1.29
N ALA A 421 -7.18 -18.08 -1.91
CA ALA A 421 -6.88 -19.37 -2.54
C ALA A 421 -5.85 -19.22 -3.68
N ILE A 422 -5.97 -18.20 -4.52
CA ILE A 422 -4.99 -17.90 -5.59
C ILE A 422 -3.61 -17.56 -5.00
N ILE A 423 -3.58 -16.78 -3.92
CA ILE A 423 -2.33 -16.43 -3.22
C ILE A 423 -1.67 -17.68 -2.61
N PHE A 424 -2.45 -18.59 -2.03
CA PHE A 424 -1.97 -19.87 -1.52
C PHE A 424 -1.33 -20.72 -2.63
N ILE A 425 -1.98 -20.80 -3.80
CA ILE A 425 -1.46 -21.51 -4.97
C ILE A 425 -0.12 -20.89 -5.41
N PHE A 426 -0.02 -19.56 -5.48
CA PHE A 426 1.24 -18.89 -5.78
C PHE A 426 2.35 -19.24 -4.77
N ALA A 427 2.04 -19.21 -3.48
CA ALA A 427 2.99 -19.51 -2.41
C ALA A 427 3.53 -20.94 -2.50
N ARG A 428 2.66 -21.92 -2.81
CA ARG A 428 3.05 -23.33 -3.02
C ARG A 428 3.80 -23.55 -4.34
N PHE A 429 3.35 -22.91 -5.43
CA PHE A 429 4.01 -22.99 -6.73
C PHE A 429 5.48 -22.49 -6.66
N ARG A 430 5.77 -21.51 -5.80
CA ARG A 430 7.13 -21.02 -5.60
C ARG A 430 8.06 -22.02 -4.89
N SER A 431 7.50 -22.93 -4.09
CA SER A 431 8.26 -24.00 -3.42
C SER A 431 8.88 -24.98 -4.43
N GLN A 432 8.15 -25.28 -5.50
CA GLN A 432 8.57 -26.23 -6.55
C GLN A 432 9.59 -25.66 -7.53
N ALA A 433 9.64 -24.33 -7.68
CA ALA A 433 10.63 -23.66 -8.54
C ALA A 433 11.95 -23.35 -7.82
N ALA A 434 12.05 -23.60 -6.51
CA ALA A 434 13.30 -23.43 -5.74
C ALA A 434 14.07 -24.76 -5.57
N THR A 435 13.46 -25.87 -5.98
CA THR A 435 13.99 -27.24 -5.90
C THR A 435 14.49 -27.78 -7.24
N ASN A 436 14.26 -27.03 -8.33
CA ASN A 436 14.84 -27.24 -9.66
C ASN A 436 15.75 -26.05 -9.98
#